data_AF-A0A2E8L5J2-F1
#
_entry.id   AF-A0A2E8L5J2-F1
#
_cell.length_a   1.000
_cell.length_b   1.000
_cell.length_c   1.000
_cell.angle_alpha   90.00
_cell.angle_beta   90.00
_cell.angle_gamma   90.00
#
_symmetry.space_group_name_H-M   'P 1'
#
loop_
_entity.id
_entity.type
_entity.pdbx_description
1 polymer ?
#
loop_
_entity_poly.entity_id
_entity_poly.type
_entity_poly.pdbx_seq_one_letter_code
_entity_poly.pdbx_strand_id
1 'polypeptide(L)'
;MSFISSIGFRLVFTASVGLLAACGSLVGGLRPLNAEYCDNFLIYDMCARDTNRDGVVEVVYFTDTREVFMYHPESEGNFPSDLGLHRCAMPMDEEVVATTNRVFYVDDSTTFLEKQDIKGAMMLKYVAFMPEVTACNLRAEQEAADN
;
A
#
# COMPACT_ATOMS: atom_id res chain seq x y z
N MET A 1 -3.18 7.63 -63.72
CA MET A 1 -3.03 6.47 -62.83
C MET A 1 -2.64 6.96 -61.43
N SER A 2 -3.63 7.34 -60.60
CA SER A 2 -3.36 7.91 -59.27
C SER A 2 -4.48 7.59 -58.29
N PHE A 3 -4.65 6.31 -57.93
CA PHE A 3 -5.64 5.92 -56.91
C PHE A 3 -5.16 4.87 -55.89
N ILE A 4 -3.92 4.37 -56.00
CA ILE A 4 -3.45 3.23 -55.18
C ILE A 4 -2.73 3.68 -53.89
N SER A 5 -2.32 4.95 -53.77
CA SER A 5 -1.47 5.40 -52.64
C SER A 5 -2.23 5.76 -51.34
N SER A 6 -3.52 6.14 -51.43
CA SER A 6 -4.28 6.66 -50.27
C SER A 6 -4.82 5.57 -49.32
N ILE A 7 -4.95 4.32 -49.78
CA ILE A 7 -5.65 3.26 -49.02
C ILE A 7 -4.69 2.55 -48.06
N GLY A 8 -3.43 2.35 -48.46
CA GLY A 8 -2.42 1.70 -47.63
C GLY A 8 -2.06 2.49 -46.36
N PHE A 9 -1.98 3.82 -46.46
CA PHE A 9 -1.62 4.67 -45.32
C PHE A 9 -2.71 4.71 -44.24
N ARG A 10 -3.99 4.65 -44.62
CA ARG A 10 -5.13 4.62 -43.68
C ARG A 10 -5.21 3.30 -42.91
N LEU A 11 -4.98 2.17 -43.59
CA LEU A 11 -4.99 0.83 -42.98
C LEU A 11 -3.86 0.64 -41.96
N VAL A 12 -2.66 1.14 -42.28
CA VAL A 12 -1.51 1.09 -41.36
C VAL A 12 -1.76 1.96 -40.13
N PHE A 13 -2.30 3.18 -40.31
CA PHE A 13 -2.59 4.09 -39.19
C PHE A 13 -3.68 3.54 -38.25
N THR A 14 -4.74 2.93 -38.80
CA THR A 14 -5.78 2.27 -37.99
C THR A 14 -5.27 1.05 -37.23
N ALA A 15 -4.35 0.28 -37.81
CA ALA A 15 -3.74 -0.88 -37.14
C ALA A 15 -2.85 -0.46 -35.97
N SER A 16 -2.06 0.61 -36.12
CA SER A 16 -1.24 1.15 -35.03
C SER A 16 -2.05 1.75 -33.88
N VAL A 17 -3.19 2.40 -34.16
CA VAL A 17 -4.10 2.90 -33.11
C VAL A 17 -4.81 1.76 -32.38
N GLY A 18 -5.17 0.67 -33.09
CA GLY A 18 -5.75 -0.53 -32.47
C GLY A 18 -4.79 -1.24 -31.51
N LEU A 19 -3.50 -1.32 -31.86
CA LEU A 19 -2.46 -1.90 -30.98
C LEU A 19 -2.22 -1.07 -29.72
N LEU A 20 -2.31 0.27 -29.79
CA LEU A 20 -2.20 1.14 -28.61
C LEU A 20 -3.42 1.05 -27.68
N ALA A 21 -4.62 0.84 -28.24
CA ALA A 21 -5.84 0.66 -27.44
C ALA A 21 -5.87 -0.68 -26.68
N ALA A 22 -5.16 -1.71 -27.16
CA ALA A 22 -5.10 -3.02 -26.51
C ALA A 22 -4.23 -3.03 -25.24
N CYS A 23 -3.23 -2.14 -25.12
CA CYS A 23 -2.42 -2.03 -23.90
C CYS A 23 -3.17 -1.40 -22.71
N GLY A 24 -4.27 -0.69 -22.94
CA GLY A 24 -5.10 -0.13 -21.86
C GLY A 24 -6.05 -1.12 -21.20
N SER A 25 -6.31 -2.26 -21.85
CA SER A 25 -7.34 -3.22 -21.44
C SER A 25 -6.79 -4.48 -20.77
N LEU A 26 -5.46 -4.60 -20.65
CA LEU A 26 -4.77 -5.81 -20.18
C LEU A 26 -4.33 -5.77 -18.71
N VAL A 27 -4.81 -4.81 -17.92
CA VAL A 27 -4.63 -4.83 -16.46
C VAL A 27 -5.81 -5.59 -15.85
N GLY A 28 -5.83 -6.91 -16.06
CA GLY A 28 -6.85 -7.84 -15.55
C GLY A 28 -6.56 -8.37 -14.14
N GLY A 29 -5.84 -7.61 -13.32
CA GLY A 29 -5.71 -7.90 -11.89
C GLY A 29 -6.97 -7.48 -11.13
N LEU A 30 -7.27 -8.13 -10.01
CA LEU A 30 -8.23 -7.59 -9.04
C LEU A 30 -7.74 -6.18 -8.68
N ARG A 31 -8.56 -5.16 -8.93
CA ARG A 31 -8.24 -3.80 -8.49
C ARG A 31 -8.50 -3.70 -6.98
N PRO A 32 -7.63 -3.02 -6.22
CA PRO A 32 -7.93 -2.72 -4.83
C PRO A 32 -9.24 -1.93 -4.76
N LEU A 33 -10.09 -2.32 -3.82
CA LEU A 33 -11.38 -1.70 -3.59
C LEU A 33 -11.23 -0.44 -2.75
N ASN A 34 -10.20 -0.42 -1.90
CA ASN A 34 -9.90 0.65 -0.97
C ASN A 34 -8.47 1.18 -1.20
N ALA A 35 -8.30 2.49 -1.24
CA ALA A 35 -6.98 3.14 -1.21
C ALA A 35 -6.45 3.31 0.23
N GLU A 36 -7.33 3.17 1.21
CA GLU A 36 -7.01 3.28 2.62
C GLU A 36 -7.91 2.32 3.39
N TYR A 37 -7.34 1.59 4.34
CA TYR A 37 -8.06 0.68 5.22
C TYR A 37 -7.68 0.99 6.66
N CYS A 38 -8.66 1.39 7.46
CA CYS A 38 -8.50 1.73 8.86
C CYS A 38 -9.22 0.71 9.74
N ASP A 39 -8.52 0.19 10.74
CA ASP A 39 -9.10 -0.69 11.74
C ASP A 39 -8.39 -0.49 13.08
N ASN A 40 -9.04 -0.93 14.15
CA ASN A 40 -8.48 -0.96 15.48
C ASN A 40 -7.74 -2.28 15.70
N PHE A 41 -6.45 -2.20 16.03
CA PHE A 41 -5.65 -3.35 16.44
C PHE A 41 -5.20 -3.16 17.90
N LEU A 42 -5.80 -3.95 18.80
CA LEU A 42 -5.63 -3.90 20.26
C LEU A 42 -6.15 -2.59 20.85
N ILE A 43 -5.25 -1.63 21.02
CA ILE A 43 -5.48 -0.33 21.64
C ILE A 43 -5.13 0.82 20.69
N TYR A 44 -4.67 0.50 19.47
CA TYR A 44 -4.23 1.48 18.49
C TYR A 44 -5.18 1.49 17.28
N ASP A 45 -5.65 2.67 16.93
CA ASP A 45 -6.32 2.92 15.66
C ASP A 45 -5.27 3.21 14.58
N MET A 46 -5.23 2.36 13.56
CA MET A 46 -4.20 2.42 12.52
C MET A 46 -4.83 2.30 11.15
N CYS A 47 -4.20 2.95 10.16
CA CYS A 47 -4.62 2.89 8.78
C CYS A 47 -3.46 2.44 7.89
N ALA A 48 -3.73 1.51 6.99
CA ALA A 48 -2.87 1.16 5.88
C ALA A 48 -3.28 1.96 4.64
N ARG A 49 -2.32 2.53 3.92
CA ARG A 49 -2.58 3.36 2.74
C ARG A 49 -1.83 2.85 1.51
N ASP A 50 -2.53 2.87 0.40
CA ASP A 50 -2.08 2.62 -0.97
C ASP A 50 -2.49 3.84 -1.81
N THR A 51 -1.56 4.77 -2.01
CA THR A 51 -1.86 6.06 -2.66
C THR A 51 -2.07 5.91 -4.16
N ASN A 52 -1.34 4.98 -4.80
CA ASN A 52 -1.37 4.79 -6.25
C ASN A 52 -2.46 3.77 -6.71
N ARG A 53 -3.10 3.06 -5.78
CA ARG A 53 -4.14 2.04 -5.99
C ARG A 53 -3.66 0.83 -6.80
N ASP A 54 -2.43 0.40 -6.58
CA ASP A 54 -1.87 -0.81 -7.17
C ASP A 54 -2.10 -2.07 -6.31
N GLY A 55 -2.64 -1.91 -5.11
CA GLY A 55 -2.92 -2.97 -4.14
C GLY A 55 -1.74 -3.29 -3.23
N VAL A 56 -0.69 -2.48 -3.24
CA VAL A 56 0.49 -2.58 -2.39
C VAL A 56 0.48 -1.47 -1.35
N VAL A 57 0.66 -1.85 -0.08
CA VAL A 57 0.73 -0.88 1.00
C VAL A 57 1.99 -0.03 0.86
N GLU A 58 1.86 1.28 0.92
CA GLU A 58 2.99 2.22 0.97
C GLU A 58 3.37 2.53 2.41
N VAL A 59 2.37 2.80 3.26
CA VAL A 59 2.56 3.21 4.64
C VAL A 59 1.47 2.69 5.57
N VAL A 60 1.83 2.47 6.83
CA VAL A 60 0.91 2.25 7.94
C VAL A 60 1.17 3.33 8.99
N TYR A 61 0.09 4.01 9.41
CA TYR A 61 0.18 5.17 10.30
C TYR A 61 -0.87 5.11 11.41
N PHE A 62 -0.59 5.80 12.52
CA PHE A 62 -1.54 5.96 13.62
C PHE A 62 -2.58 7.02 13.29
N THR A 63 -3.87 6.72 13.44
CA THR A 63 -4.96 7.65 13.09
C THR A 63 -4.92 8.93 13.92
N ASP A 64 -4.56 8.82 15.21
CA ASP A 64 -4.57 9.95 16.15
C ASP A 64 -3.44 10.95 15.90
N THR A 65 -2.20 10.46 15.73
CA THR A 65 -1.03 11.33 15.55
C THR A 65 -0.72 11.61 14.08
N ARG A 66 -1.30 10.83 13.15
CA ARG A 66 -0.97 10.83 11.72
C ARG A 66 0.51 10.55 11.45
N GLU A 67 1.16 9.77 12.30
CA GLU A 67 2.56 9.39 12.14
C GLU A 67 2.69 8.00 11.55
N VAL A 68 3.47 7.90 10.47
CA VAL A 68 3.88 6.65 9.83
C VAL A 68 4.83 5.92 10.77
N PHE A 69 4.51 4.68 11.13
CA PHE A 69 5.36 3.84 11.96
C PHE A 69 5.86 2.60 11.22
N MET A 70 5.23 2.24 10.11
CA MET A 70 5.75 1.23 9.18
C MET A 70 5.58 1.70 7.74
N TYR A 71 6.55 1.42 6.87
CA TYR A 71 6.51 1.83 5.47
C TYR A 71 7.07 0.75 4.55
N HIS A 72 6.62 0.73 3.30
CA HIS A 72 7.18 -0.13 2.28
C HIS A 72 8.62 0.31 2.00
N PRO A 73 9.59 -0.60 1.88
CA PRO A 73 10.99 -0.23 1.63
C PRO A 73 11.17 0.70 0.41
N GLU A 74 10.37 0.52 -0.64
CA GLU A 74 10.40 1.38 -1.84
C GLU A 74 9.82 2.79 -1.62
N SER A 75 9.05 2.99 -0.55
CA SER A 75 8.49 4.29 -0.15
C SER A 75 9.42 5.08 0.77
N GLU A 76 10.61 4.57 1.09
CA GLU A 76 11.55 5.25 1.98
C GLU A 76 11.93 6.65 1.45
N GLY A 77 11.73 7.67 2.29
CA GLY A 77 11.98 9.07 1.93
C GLY A 77 10.92 9.69 1.01
N ASN A 78 9.92 8.92 0.58
CA ASN A 78 8.79 9.39 -0.21
C ASN A 78 7.47 9.03 0.48
N PHE A 79 7.23 9.69 1.62
CA PHE A 79 6.01 9.51 2.40
C PHE A 79 4.93 10.52 1.97
N PRO A 80 3.63 10.18 2.12
CA PRO A 80 2.55 11.14 1.91
C PRO A 80 2.76 12.41 2.73
N SER A 81 2.66 13.59 2.09
CA SER A 81 3.00 14.88 2.72
C SER A 81 2.09 15.28 3.89
N ASP A 82 0.95 14.62 4.02
CA ASP A 82 -0.04 14.80 5.08
C ASP A 82 0.21 13.94 6.32
N LEU A 83 1.29 13.14 6.31
CA LEU A 83 1.69 12.26 7.39
C LEU A 83 3.08 12.64 7.93
N GLY A 84 3.24 12.55 9.25
CA GLY A 84 4.55 12.62 9.90
C GLY A 84 5.26 11.27 9.85
N LEU A 85 6.57 11.25 10.06
CA LEU A 85 7.31 10.01 10.27
C LEU A 85 7.55 9.83 11.77
N HIS A 86 7.09 8.71 12.33
CA HIS A 86 7.36 8.38 13.73
C HIS A 86 8.87 8.20 13.93
N ARG A 87 9.40 8.62 15.09
CA ARG A 87 10.85 8.54 15.37
C ARG A 87 11.43 7.12 15.26
N CYS A 88 10.59 6.12 15.44
CA CYS A 88 10.91 4.69 15.37
C CYS A 88 10.19 4.01 14.19
N ALA A 89 9.93 4.73 13.11
CA ALA A 89 9.35 4.14 11.91
C ALA A 89 10.31 3.13 11.28
N MET A 90 9.78 1.99 10.86
CA MET A 90 10.58 0.89 10.31
C MET A 90 10.08 0.42 8.94
N PRO A 91 10.97 -0.07 8.06
CA PRO A 91 10.54 -0.69 6.82
C PRO A 91 9.80 -2.01 7.11
N MET A 92 8.74 -2.28 6.36
CA MET A 92 8.00 -3.54 6.39
C MET A 92 8.80 -4.64 5.68
N ASP A 93 8.82 -5.84 6.27
CA ASP A 93 9.32 -7.03 5.59
C ASP A 93 8.30 -7.55 4.54
N GLU A 94 8.76 -8.42 3.65
CA GLU A 94 7.93 -8.97 2.57
C GLU A 94 6.63 -9.65 3.08
N GLU A 95 6.68 -10.28 4.25
CA GLU A 95 5.54 -10.98 4.83
C GLU A 95 4.51 -10.01 5.43
N VAL A 96 4.98 -8.93 6.06
CA VAL A 96 4.13 -7.83 6.52
C VAL A 96 3.47 -7.14 5.34
N VAL A 97 4.21 -6.85 4.28
CA VAL A 97 3.65 -6.26 3.05
C VAL A 97 2.58 -7.18 2.48
N ALA A 98 2.89 -8.46 2.29
CA ALA A 98 1.95 -9.43 1.73
C ALA A 98 0.68 -9.58 2.59
N THR A 99 0.82 -9.56 3.92
CA THR A 99 -0.32 -9.64 4.84
C THR A 99 -1.16 -8.37 4.80
N THR A 100 -0.52 -7.20 4.77
CA THR A 100 -1.20 -5.90 4.78
C THR A 100 -1.92 -5.66 3.47
N ASN A 101 -1.36 -6.04 2.32
CA ASN A 101 -2.00 -5.88 1.00
C ASN A 101 -3.39 -6.53 0.92
N ARG A 102 -3.63 -7.59 1.71
CA ARG A 102 -4.92 -8.30 1.75
C ARG A 102 -6.07 -7.39 2.18
N VAL A 103 -5.81 -6.34 2.97
CA VAL A 103 -6.87 -5.46 3.48
C VAL A 103 -7.52 -4.61 2.39
N PHE A 104 -6.80 -4.30 1.31
CA PHE A 104 -7.33 -3.47 0.22
C PHE A 104 -8.39 -4.17 -0.63
N TYR A 105 -8.55 -5.48 -0.43
CA TYR A 105 -9.55 -6.31 -1.10
C TYR A 105 -10.73 -6.70 -0.20
N VAL A 106 -10.76 -6.21 1.05
CA VAL A 106 -11.87 -6.44 1.97
C VAL A 106 -13.04 -5.53 1.62
N ASP A 107 -14.23 -6.13 1.51
CA ASP A 107 -15.49 -5.45 1.24
C ASP A 107 -16.65 -5.99 2.08
N ASP A 108 -17.88 -5.56 1.76
CA ASP A 108 -19.10 -6.02 2.44
C ASP A 108 -19.46 -7.48 2.16
N SER A 109 -18.97 -8.04 1.06
CA SER A 109 -19.19 -9.44 0.67
C SER A 109 -18.19 -10.41 1.34
N THR A 110 -17.04 -9.89 1.78
CA THR A 110 -16.00 -10.64 2.49
C THR A 110 -16.57 -11.21 3.78
N THR A 111 -16.38 -12.52 3.98
CA THR A 111 -16.99 -13.21 5.11
C THR A 111 -16.40 -12.75 6.44
N PHE A 112 -17.17 -12.89 7.52
CA PHE A 112 -16.68 -12.56 8.87
C PHE A 112 -15.40 -13.34 9.21
N LEU A 113 -15.32 -14.62 8.86
CA LEU A 113 -14.14 -15.45 9.13
C LEU A 113 -12.90 -14.96 8.37
N GLU A 114 -13.05 -14.55 7.11
CA GLU A 114 -11.94 -13.98 6.32
C GLU A 114 -11.47 -12.65 6.91
N LYS A 115 -12.40 -11.77 7.33
CA LYS A 115 -12.06 -10.52 8.02
C LYS A 115 -11.27 -10.78 9.30
N GLN A 116 -11.68 -11.78 10.09
CA GLN A 116 -10.96 -12.17 11.31
C GLN A 116 -9.60 -12.80 11.03
N ASP A 117 -9.47 -13.59 9.96
CA ASP A 117 -8.18 -14.16 9.54
C ASP A 117 -7.18 -13.06 9.17
N ILE A 118 -7.60 -12.10 8.33
CA ILE A 118 -6.78 -10.96 7.92
C ILE A 118 -6.38 -10.12 9.14
N LYS A 119 -7.35 -9.78 9.99
CA LYS A 119 -7.11 -9.01 11.21
C LYS A 119 -6.17 -9.73 12.17
N GLY A 120 -6.34 -11.03 12.35
CA GLY A 120 -5.49 -11.88 13.17
C GLY A 120 -4.05 -11.97 12.65
N ALA A 121 -3.88 -12.11 11.33
CA ALA A 121 -2.57 -12.14 10.71
C ALA A 121 -1.81 -10.81 10.89
N MET A 122 -2.48 -9.68 10.64
CA MET A 122 -1.91 -8.35 10.87
C MET A 122 -1.56 -8.13 12.36
N MET A 123 -2.43 -8.58 13.26
CA MET A 123 -2.18 -8.50 14.70
C MET A 123 -0.89 -9.22 15.11
N LEU A 124 -0.72 -10.47 14.66
CA LEU A 124 0.46 -11.26 14.99
C LEU A 124 1.73 -10.60 14.48
N LYS A 125 1.69 -9.99 13.29
CA LYS A 125 2.80 -9.22 12.73
C LYS A 125 3.11 -7.98 13.55
N TYR A 126 2.11 -7.18 13.88
CA TYR A 126 2.30 -6.02 14.75
C TYR A 126 2.93 -6.40 16.11
N VAL A 127 2.41 -7.45 16.75
CA VAL A 127 2.95 -7.96 18.03
C VAL A 127 4.40 -8.41 17.89
N ALA A 128 4.77 -9.02 16.77
CA ALA A 128 6.14 -9.43 16.51
C ALA A 128 7.12 -8.24 16.37
N PHE A 129 6.65 -7.10 15.84
CA PHE A 129 7.46 -5.88 15.69
C PHE A 129 7.51 -5.00 16.95
N MET A 130 6.57 -5.15 17.89
CA MET A 130 6.53 -4.35 19.12
C MET A 130 7.86 -4.30 19.91
N PRO A 131 8.64 -5.39 20.06
CA PRO A 131 9.91 -5.35 20.79
C PRO A 131 10.93 -4.39 20.17
N GLU A 132 11.02 -4.34 18.84
CA GLU A 132 11.96 -3.47 18.13
C GLU A 132 11.57 -1.99 18.27
N VAL A 133 10.28 -1.68 18.12
CA VAL A 133 9.73 -0.33 18.35
C VAL A 133 9.97 0.11 19.80
N THR A 134 9.73 -0.79 20.76
CA THR A 134 9.94 -0.52 22.19
C THR A 134 11.42 -0.26 22.49
N ALA A 135 12.32 -1.06 21.93
CA ALA A 135 13.75 -0.88 22.11
C ALA A 135 14.22 0.46 21.51
N CYS A 136 13.70 0.85 20.34
CA CYS A 136 13.96 2.16 19.76
C CYS A 136 13.49 3.29 20.68
N ASN A 137 12.24 3.24 21.17
CA ASN A 137 11.71 4.26 22.08
C ASN A 137 12.55 4.39 23.36
N LEU A 138 12.93 3.28 23.99
CA LEU A 138 13.75 3.29 25.22
C LEU A 138 15.13 3.91 25.02
N ARG A 139 15.81 3.56 23.92
CA ARG A 139 17.12 4.17 23.58
C ARG A 139 16.98 5.66 23.34
N ALA A 140 15.91 6.04 22.68
CA ALA A 140 15.67 7.41 22.26
C ALA A 140 15.15 8.29 23.43
N GLU A 141 14.60 7.69 24.50
CA GLU A 141 14.36 8.33 25.80
C GLU A 141 15.65 8.49 26.62
N GLN A 142 16.52 7.48 26.62
CA GLN A 142 17.84 7.57 27.27
C GLN A 142 18.68 8.71 26.68
N GLU A 143 18.76 8.78 25.34
CA GLU A 143 19.46 9.87 24.64
C GLU A 143 18.86 11.25 24.95
N ALA A 144 17.56 11.35 25.19
CA ALA A 144 16.91 12.60 25.56
C ALA A 144 17.16 12.99 27.03
N ALA A 145 17.39 12.02 27.92
CA ALA A 145 17.69 12.25 29.33
C ALA A 145 19.18 12.57 29.60
N ASP A 146 20.07 12.11 28.72
CA ASP A 146 21.52 12.35 28.79
C ASP A 146 21.96 13.69 28.17
N ASN A 147 21.07 14.41 27.48
CA ASN A 147 21.29 15.73 26.86
C ASN A 147 20.61 16.87 27.65
#